data_AF-A0A7K1H4P9-F1
#
_entry.id   AF-A0A7K1H4P9-F1
#
_cell.length_a   1.000
_cell.length_b   1.000
_cell.length_c   1.000
_cell.angle_alpha   90.00
_cell.angle_beta   90.00
_cell.angle_gamma   90.00
#
_symmetry.space_group_name_H-M   'P 1'
#
loop_
_entity.id
_entity.type
_entity.pdbx_description
1 polymer ?
#
loop_
_entity_poly.entity_id
_entity_poly.type
_entity_poly.pdbx_seq_one_letter_code
_entity_poly.pdbx_strand_id
1 'polypeptide(L)'
;MSGSPKYTTVDFDAARRAELAAARRRRQEERRRRQEEQRQQRFDAAVRAAETRRDALTERLRQLTDSSRGLSQHAQVTAESGRVAGLGRPSDGAELSRLGRELRSAERRVDKLTAEVSRELTRVEHGRAVELAVAPVRSLTDAEQLDPVGHRNIGALLGEARRLAGDPRGFADLHRRLGEAVGAHVETVRDRQASLMRLATESDELAAQLSTVLADAAAAGVTVDGAAELRAAVAGLRRTATGNTDYWERQVAGLRERIKQVAVATDARLDQLDRMALIVEAASAALPAAGLRVVPDSLTERADAVVFLAERADGSAVELTVHAGDGSGNRLEYRTDGSDTVVERTVDGQSSRCDLTEELLERFHTELAGQGVEADGLHWEGKPAIPRPPARQALTRPAQDDRSRS
;
A
#
# COMPACT_ATOMS: atom_id res chain seq x y z
N MET A 1 42.02 -116.87 84.44
CA MET A 1 42.27 -115.53 85.01
C MET A 1 41.74 -114.49 84.03
N SER A 2 40.85 -113.61 84.51
CA SER A 2 40.08 -112.64 83.73
C SER A 2 40.86 -111.31 83.64
N GLY A 3 41.15 -110.85 82.42
CA GLY A 3 41.72 -109.53 82.15
C GLY A 3 40.68 -108.65 81.47
N SER A 4 40.02 -107.82 82.26
CA SER A 4 38.88 -106.95 81.91
C SER A 4 39.31 -105.77 81.01
N PRO A 5 38.70 -105.54 79.83
CA PRO A 5 38.98 -104.37 78.98
C PRO A 5 38.08 -103.20 79.40
N LYS A 6 38.50 -102.42 80.40
CA LYS A 6 37.71 -101.29 80.95
C LYS A 6 38.26 -99.88 80.71
N TYR A 7 39.31 -99.70 79.89
CA TYR A 7 39.94 -98.38 79.67
C TYR A 7 39.98 -97.88 78.21
N THR A 8 39.50 -98.64 77.22
CA THR A 8 39.52 -98.22 75.80
C THR A 8 38.34 -97.35 75.36
N THR A 9 37.27 -97.25 76.16
CA THR A 9 36.05 -96.50 75.78
C THR A 9 36.08 -95.01 76.13
N VAL A 10 36.88 -94.58 77.11
CA VAL A 10 36.97 -93.15 77.52
C VAL A 10 37.87 -92.36 76.55
N ASP A 11 38.95 -92.97 76.05
CA ASP A 11 39.82 -92.35 75.03
C ASP A 11 39.16 -92.29 73.64
N PHE A 12 38.33 -93.29 73.28
CA PHE A 12 37.50 -93.25 72.06
C PHE A 12 36.46 -92.13 72.11
N ASP A 13 35.89 -91.84 73.29
CA ASP A 13 34.91 -90.78 73.50
C ASP A 13 35.54 -89.38 73.48
N ALA A 14 36.76 -89.24 74.00
CA ALA A 14 37.54 -88.00 73.91
C ALA A 14 37.98 -87.70 72.47
N ALA A 15 38.45 -88.71 71.74
CA ALA A 15 38.81 -88.60 70.32
C ALA A 15 37.60 -88.24 69.44
N ARG A 16 36.44 -88.88 69.67
CA ARG A 16 35.19 -88.58 68.94
C ARG A 16 34.64 -87.19 69.25
N ARG A 17 34.77 -86.69 70.49
CA ARG A 17 34.42 -85.31 70.85
C ARG A 17 35.37 -84.29 70.22
N ALA A 18 36.67 -84.59 70.14
CA ALA A 18 37.65 -83.75 69.46
C ALA A 18 37.39 -83.68 67.94
N GLU A 19 37.06 -84.80 67.30
CA GLU A 19 36.67 -84.85 65.89
C GLU A 19 35.39 -84.07 65.59
N LEU A 20 34.34 -84.19 66.43
CA LEU A 20 33.11 -83.42 66.28
C LEU A 20 33.34 -81.91 66.51
N ALA A 21 34.22 -81.54 67.44
CA ALA A 21 34.61 -80.14 67.65
C ALA A 21 35.42 -79.58 66.46
N ALA A 22 36.35 -80.36 65.90
CA ALA A 22 37.10 -80.00 64.70
C ALA A 22 36.18 -79.88 63.46
N ALA A 23 35.22 -80.79 63.29
CA ALA A 23 34.22 -80.72 62.24
C ALA A 23 33.29 -79.50 62.37
N ARG A 24 32.92 -79.12 63.61
CA ARG A 24 32.15 -77.88 63.87
C ARG A 24 32.96 -76.62 63.54
N ARG A 25 34.26 -76.58 63.89
CA ARG A 25 35.17 -75.48 63.52
C ARG A 25 35.32 -75.35 62.00
N ARG A 26 35.56 -76.46 61.29
CA ARG A 26 35.62 -76.48 59.82
C ARG A 26 34.34 -75.96 59.17
N ARG A 27 33.16 -76.39 59.63
CA ARG A 27 31.87 -75.87 59.13
C ARG A 27 31.65 -74.39 59.46
N GLN A 28 32.12 -73.91 60.61
CA GLN A 28 32.04 -72.49 60.97
C GLN A 28 32.99 -71.63 60.13
N GLU A 29 34.21 -72.08 59.90
CA GLU A 29 35.19 -71.44 59.00
C GLU A 29 34.69 -71.43 57.56
N GLU A 30 34.13 -72.55 57.08
CA GLU A 30 33.54 -72.63 55.73
C GLU A 30 32.31 -71.72 55.60
N ARG A 31 31.45 -71.63 56.63
CA ARG A 31 30.35 -70.65 56.66
C ARG A 31 30.86 -69.21 56.65
N ARG A 32 31.92 -68.89 57.39
CA ARG A 32 32.56 -67.56 57.39
C ARG A 32 33.15 -67.22 56.02
N ARG A 33 33.92 -68.14 55.42
CA ARG A 33 34.46 -67.99 54.06
C ARG A 33 33.35 -67.77 53.03
N ARG A 34 32.30 -68.59 53.02
CA ARG A 34 31.16 -68.41 52.12
C ARG A 34 30.44 -67.07 52.36
N GLN A 35 30.32 -66.63 53.61
CA GLN A 35 29.74 -65.32 53.93
C GLN A 35 30.63 -64.16 53.45
N GLU A 36 31.95 -64.27 53.59
CA GLU A 36 32.92 -63.30 53.08
C GLU A 36 32.94 -63.26 51.56
N GLU A 37 32.96 -64.40 50.89
CA GLU A 37 32.85 -64.53 49.43
C GLU A 37 31.54 -63.91 48.92
N GLN A 38 30.40 -64.20 49.57
CA GLN A 38 29.11 -63.58 49.21
C GLN A 38 29.11 -62.06 49.44
N ARG A 39 29.75 -61.58 50.51
CA ARG A 39 29.90 -60.13 50.75
C ARG A 39 30.76 -59.48 49.68
N GLN A 40 31.87 -60.10 49.30
CA GLN A 40 32.76 -59.61 48.24
C GLN A 40 32.05 -59.61 46.89
N GLN A 41 31.36 -60.69 46.53
CA GLN A 41 30.58 -60.76 45.28
C GLN A 41 29.50 -59.67 45.22
N ARG A 42 28.79 -59.40 46.33
CA ARG A 42 27.80 -58.32 46.43
C ARG A 42 28.44 -56.95 46.30
N PHE A 43 29.60 -56.75 46.93
CA PHE A 43 30.37 -55.52 46.80
C PHE A 43 30.79 -55.29 45.35
N ASP A 44 31.44 -56.26 44.71
CA ASP A 44 31.90 -56.17 43.31
C ASP A 44 30.74 -55.97 42.31
N ALA A 45 29.60 -56.60 42.55
CA ALA A 45 28.39 -56.37 41.77
C ALA A 45 27.88 -54.93 41.92
N ALA A 46 27.89 -54.39 43.15
CA ALA A 46 27.47 -53.02 43.41
C ALA A 46 28.47 -51.98 42.86
N VAL A 47 29.77 -52.26 42.89
CA VAL A 47 30.80 -51.44 42.22
C VAL A 47 30.54 -51.38 40.71
N ARG A 48 30.34 -52.53 40.05
CA ARG A 48 30.03 -52.58 38.61
C ARG A 48 28.76 -51.83 38.25
N ALA A 49 27.71 -51.95 39.06
CA ALA A 49 26.47 -51.20 38.85
C ALA A 49 26.68 -49.67 38.99
N ALA A 50 27.50 -49.24 39.94
CA ALA A 50 27.85 -47.83 40.11
C ALA A 50 28.69 -47.30 38.93
N GLU A 51 29.65 -48.09 38.42
CA GLU A 51 30.43 -47.77 37.22
C GLU A 51 29.54 -47.62 35.99
N THR A 52 28.66 -48.59 35.73
CA THR A 52 27.70 -48.51 34.60
C THR A 52 26.83 -47.26 34.67
N ARG A 53 26.35 -46.91 35.88
CA ARG A 53 25.54 -45.71 36.11
C ARG A 53 26.34 -44.42 35.88
N ARG A 54 27.60 -44.39 36.34
CA ARG A 54 28.51 -43.26 36.09
C ARG A 54 28.75 -43.10 34.60
N ASP A 55 29.09 -44.17 33.89
CA ASP A 55 29.42 -44.12 32.46
C ASP A 55 28.19 -43.67 31.63
N ALA A 56 26.99 -44.14 31.97
CA ALA A 56 25.73 -43.65 31.37
C ALA A 56 25.49 -42.15 31.63
N LEU A 57 25.80 -41.65 32.84
CA LEU A 57 25.70 -40.23 33.16
C LEU A 57 26.73 -39.40 32.42
N THR A 58 27.97 -39.89 32.30
CA THR A 58 29.03 -39.24 31.54
C THR A 58 28.64 -39.09 30.08
N GLU A 59 28.08 -40.13 29.45
CA GLU A 59 27.62 -40.06 28.07
C GLU A 59 26.46 -39.08 27.90
N ARG A 60 25.49 -39.07 28.82
CA ARG A 60 24.39 -38.11 28.79
C ARG A 60 24.87 -36.66 28.98
N LEU A 61 25.84 -36.43 29.86
CA LEU A 61 26.46 -35.13 30.07
C LEU A 61 27.24 -34.67 28.85
N ARG A 62 27.94 -35.58 28.15
CA ARG A 62 28.63 -35.28 26.89
C ARG A 62 27.65 -34.78 25.82
N GLN A 63 26.53 -35.48 25.63
CA GLN A 63 25.48 -35.06 24.71
C GLN A 63 24.91 -33.69 25.09
N LEU A 64 24.65 -33.47 26.39
CA LEU A 64 24.15 -32.20 26.89
C LEU A 64 25.16 -31.05 26.72
N THR A 65 26.47 -31.33 26.86
CA THR A 65 27.55 -30.37 26.61
C THR A 65 27.54 -29.92 25.15
N ASP A 66 27.36 -30.84 24.21
CA ASP A 66 27.27 -30.53 22.78
C ASP A 66 26.04 -29.68 22.46
N SER A 67 24.86 -30.05 22.96
CA SER A 67 23.61 -29.31 22.74
C SER A 67 23.56 -27.95 23.44
N SER A 68 24.32 -27.76 24.52
CA SER A 68 24.33 -26.50 25.27
C SER A 68 25.34 -25.47 24.75
N ARG A 69 26.13 -25.80 23.71
CA ARG A 69 27.11 -24.85 23.15
C ARG A 69 26.44 -23.55 22.73
N GLY A 70 26.99 -22.42 23.19
CA GLY A 70 26.45 -21.08 22.91
C GLY A 70 25.27 -20.67 23.81
N LEU A 71 24.81 -21.54 24.73
CA LEU A 71 23.81 -21.21 25.74
C LEU A 71 24.48 -20.79 27.05
N SER A 72 23.75 -20.07 27.90
CA SER A 72 24.24 -19.62 29.21
C SER A 72 24.51 -20.77 30.19
N GLN A 73 23.84 -21.91 30.01
CA GLN A 73 23.97 -23.10 30.85
C GLN A 73 25.22 -23.95 30.53
N HIS A 74 25.93 -23.68 29.42
CA HIS A 74 27.05 -24.49 28.96
C HIS A 74 28.14 -24.72 30.02
N ALA A 75 28.51 -23.66 30.74
CA ALA A 75 29.54 -23.74 31.79
C ALA A 75 29.11 -24.66 32.95
N GLN A 76 27.83 -24.65 33.32
CA GLN A 76 27.29 -25.49 34.38
C GLN A 76 27.25 -26.97 33.96
N VAL A 77 26.88 -27.24 32.71
CA VAL A 77 26.89 -28.60 32.13
C VAL A 77 28.32 -29.15 32.08
N THR A 78 29.29 -28.36 31.61
CA THR A 78 30.71 -28.75 31.57
C THR A 78 31.29 -28.98 32.96
N ALA A 79 30.93 -28.15 33.95
CA ALA A 79 31.34 -28.34 35.33
C ALA A 79 30.78 -29.64 35.94
N GLU A 80 29.50 -29.95 35.72
CA GLU A 80 28.91 -31.21 36.21
C GLU A 80 29.48 -32.43 35.46
N SER A 81 29.79 -32.30 34.17
CA SER A 81 30.53 -33.31 33.38
C SER A 81 31.89 -33.64 34.00
N GLY A 82 32.69 -32.61 34.31
CA GLY A 82 33.98 -32.77 35.00
C GLY A 82 33.83 -33.39 36.40
N ARG A 83 32.77 -33.02 37.14
CA ARG A 83 32.47 -33.58 38.45
C ARG A 83 32.16 -35.09 38.39
N VAL A 84 31.33 -35.52 37.45
CA VAL A 84 30.97 -36.95 37.29
C VAL A 84 32.15 -37.76 36.77
N ALA A 85 32.94 -37.22 35.85
CA ALA A 85 34.17 -37.84 35.36
C ALA A 85 35.22 -38.02 36.46
N GLY A 86 35.26 -37.11 37.45
CA GLY A 86 36.15 -37.19 38.61
C GLY A 86 35.73 -38.21 39.69
N LEU A 87 34.59 -38.90 39.54
CA LEU A 87 34.14 -39.91 40.50
C LEU A 87 34.96 -41.21 40.36
N GLY A 88 35.84 -41.43 41.34
CA GLY A 88 36.71 -42.60 41.42
C GLY A 88 35.98 -43.91 41.76
N ARG A 89 36.69 -45.02 41.59
CA ARG A 89 36.22 -46.36 41.95
C ARG A 89 36.27 -46.53 43.49
N PRO A 90 35.19 -47.02 44.14
CA PRO A 90 35.17 -47.19 45.59
C PRO A 90 36.01 -48.40 46.01
N SER A 91 36.76 -48.25 47.10
CA SER A 91 37.60 -49.27 47.71
C SER A 91 36.93 -50.00 48.86
N ASP A 92 35.89 -49.41 49.46
CA ASP A 92 35.12 -50.00 50.55
C ASP A 92 33.61 -49.69 50.47
N GLY A 93 32.84 -50.26 51.42
CA GLY A 93 31.39 -50.08 51.48
C GLY A 93 30.94 -48.65 51.82
N ALA A 94 31.75 -47.87 52.52
CA ALA A 94 31.42 -46.49 52.89
C ALA A 94 31.59 -45.56 51.67
N GLU A 95 32.68 -45.73 50.92
CA GLU A 95 32.95 -45.07 49.64
C GLU A 95 31.90 -45.42 48.60
N LEU A 96 31.51 -46.71 48.49
CA LEU A 96 30.44 -47.13 47.58
C LEU A 96 29.10 -46.44 47.92
N SER A 97 28.78 -46.34 49.22
CA SER A 97 27.57 -45.65 49.68
C SER A 97 27.62 -44.15 49.40
N ARG A 98 28.80 -43.52 49.53
CA ARG A 98 29.03 -42.12 49.18
C ARG A 98 28.90 -41.89 47.67
N LEU A 99 29.56 -42.70 46.85
CA LEU A 99 29.46 -42.66 45.40
C LEU A 99 28.01 -42.78 44.94
N GLY A 100 27.24 -43.71 45.52
CA GLY A 100 25.83 -43.86 45.21
C GLY A 100 24.99 -42.61 45.53
N ARG A 101 25.31 -41.87 46.60
CA ARG A 101 24.65 -40.58 46.90
C ARG A 101 25.07 -39.48 45.92
N GLU A 102 26.35 -39.42 45.56
CA GLU A 102 26.89 -38.45 44.62
C GLU A 102 26.30 -38.66 43.21
N LEU A 103 26.22 -39.91 42.72
CA LEU A 103 25.59 -40.26 41.44
C LEU A 103 24.10 -39.88 41.42
N ARG A 104 23.32 -40.18 42.48
CA ARG A 104 21.91 -39.75 42.58
C ARG A 104 21.75 -38.23 42.65
N SER A 105 22.73 -37.53 43.22
CA SER A 105 22.73 -36.06 43.22
C SER A 105 23.08 -35.51 41.83
N ALA A 106 24.00 -36.14 41.13
CA ALA A 106 24.39 -35.77 39.77
C ALA A 106 23.24 -35.98 38.80
N GLU A 107 22.54 -37.11 38.85
CA GLU A 107 21.34 -37.37 38.03
C GLU A 107 20.29 -36.28 38.15
N ARG A 108 19.92 -35.92 39.40
CA ARG A 108 18.93 -34.86 39.62
C ARG A 108 19.38 -33.52 39.07
N ARG A 109 20.69 -33.22 39.13
CA ARG A 109 21.27 -32.03 38.50
C ARG A 109 21.24 -32.13 36.98
N VAL A 110 21.60 -33.27 36.41
CA VAL A 110 21.56 -33.53 34.97
C VAL A 110 20.14 -33.42 34.43
N ASP A 111 19.13 -33.95 35.13
CA ASP A 111 17.72 -33.83 34.78
C ASP A 111 17.27 -32.36 34.78
N LYS A 112 17.65 -31.61 35.81
CA LYS A 112 17.39 -30.17 35.90
C LYS A 112 18.06 -29.41 34.75
N LEU A 113 19.35 -29.64 34.50
CA LEU A 113 20.10 -29.01 33.42
C LEU A 113 19.55 -29.40 32.04
N THR A 114 19.12 -30.65 31.86
CA THR A 114 18.47 -31.12 30.62
C THR A 114 17.21 -30.32 30.37
N ALA A 115 16.36 -30.13 31.38
CA ALA A 115 15.14 -29.34 31.26
C ALA A 115 15.43 -27.85 31.00
N GLU A 116 16.44 -27.27 31.63
CA GLU A 116 16.85 -25.88 31.42
C GLU A 116 17.42 -25.65 30.00
N VAL A 117 18.33 -26.51 29.55
CA VAL A 117 18.88 -26.46 28.17
C VAL A 117 17.79 -26.65 27.13
N SER A 118 16.88 -27.60 27.34
CA SER A 118 15.76 -27.83 26.42
C SER A 118 14.86 -26.59 26.31
N ARG A 119 14.50 -25.96 27.44
CA ARG A 119 13.70 -24.73 27.44
C ARG A 119 14.40 -23.59 26.72
N GLU A 120 15.71 -23.43 26.92
CA GLU A 120 16.47 -22.37 26.26
C GLU A 120 16.60 -22.61 24.76
N LEU A 121 16.84 -23.85 24.32
CA LEU A 121 16.81 -24.21 22.90
C LEU A 121 15.45 -23.89 22.27
N THR A 122 14.35 -24.31 22.91
CA THR A 122 12.99 -23.96 22.47
C THR A 122 12.80 -22.44 22.40
N ARG A 123 13.31 -21.69 23.38
CA ARG A 123 13.25 -20.22 23.37
C ARG A 123 13.99 -19.62 22.17
N VAL A 124 15.19 -20.11 21.87
CA VAL A 124 16.00 -19.67 20.72
C VAL A 124 15.31 -19.99 19.40
N GLU A 125 14.77 -21.21 19.25
CA GLU A 125 14.02 -21.64 18.07
C GLU A 125 12.77 -20.79 17.87
N HIS A 126 11.98 -20.56 18.92
CA HIS A 126 10.81 -19.69 18.90
C HIS A 126 11.20 -18.26 18.48
N GLY A 127 12.30 -17.74 19.02
CA GLY A 127 12.84 -16.42 18.64
C GLY A 127 13.16 -16.34 17.15
N ARG A 128 13.83 -17.35 16.59
CA ARG A 128 14.13 -17.42 15.15
C ARG A 128 12.88 -17.51 14.29
N ALA A 129 11.89 -18.32 14.70
CA ALA A 129 10.64 -18.47 13.96
C ALA A 129 9.83 -17.16 13.92
N VAL A 130 9.82 -16.41 15.04
CA VAL A 130 9.21 -15.08 15.10
C VAL A 130 9.95 -14.08 14.22
N GLU A 131 11.28 -14.06 14.27
CA GLU A 131 12.12 -13.19 13.44
C GLU A 131 11.88 -13.40 11.94
N LEU A 132 11.80 -14.66 11.51
CA LEU A 132 11.46 -15.00 10.12
C LEU A 132 10.05 -14.55 9.74
N ALA A 133 9.07 -14.71 10.64
CA ALA A 133 7.70 -14.29 10.39
C ALA A 133 7.58 -12.77 10.19
N VAL A 134 8.36 -11.95 10.91
CA VAL A 134 8.29 -10.48 10.83
C VAL A 134 9.27 -9.84 9.86
N ALA A 135 10.20 -10.61 9.29
CA ALA A 135 11.17 -10.11 8.32
C ALA A 135 10.54 -9.32 7.15
N PRO A 136 9.40 -9.72 6.56
CA PRO A 136 8.78 -8.97 5.47
C PRO A 136 8.42 -7.52 5.85
N VAL A 137 7.93 -7.30 7.07
CA VAL A 137 7.50 -5.97 7.56
C VAL A 137 8.67 -4.99 7.63
N ARG A 138 9.88 -5.47 7.92
CA ARG A 138 11.09 -4.63 8.03
C ARG A 138 11.51 -3.99 6.71
N SER A 139 11.09 -4.55 5.58
CA SER A 139 11.38 -4.01 4.26
C SER A 139 10.39 -2.91 3.81
N LEU A 140 9.30 -2.72 4.56
CA LEU A 140 8.27 -1.76 4.21
C LEU A 140 8.60 -0.37 4.79
N THR A 141 8.67 0.63 3.91
CA THR A 141 8.75 2.05 4.30
C THR A 141 7.36 2.54 4.72
N ASP A 142 7.30 3.35 5.78
CA ASP A 142 6.07 4.00 6.29
C ASP A 142 4.92 3.05 6.66
N ALA A 143 5.24 1.78 6.95
CA ALA A 143 4.25 0.74 7.22
C ALA A 143 3.29 1.09 8.37
N GLU A 144 3.78 1.76 9.42
CA GLU A 144 2.94 2.20 10.55
C GLU A 144 1.94 3.28 10.14
N GLN A 145 2.36 4.23 9.30
CA GLN A 145 1.47 5.28 8.80
C GLN A 145 0.43 4.71 7.83
N LEU A 146 0.86 3.77 7.00
CA LEU A 146 0.02 3.16 5.98
C LEU A 146 -0.92 2.10 6.55
N ASP A 147 -0.61 1.41 7.64
CA ASP A 147 -1.58 0.54 8.32
C ASP A 147 -1.33 0.50 9.84
N PRO A 148 -1.81 1.52 10.58
CA PRO A 148 -1.58 1.63 12.02
C PRO A 148 -2.34 0.57 12.82
N VAL A 149 -3.38 -0.06 12.26
CA VAL A 149 -4.12 -1.13 12.93
C VAL A 149 -3.34 -2.44 12.83
N GLY A 150 -2.90 -2.81 11.63
CA GLY A 150 -2.05 -3.99 11.43
C GLY A 150 -0.72 -3.89 12.19
N HIS A 151 -0.09 -2.70 12.18
CA HIS A 151 1.14 -2.48 12.94
C HIS A 151 0.96 -2.73 14.45
N ARG A 152 -0.11 -2.19 15.05
CA ARG A 152 -0.44 -2.44 16.47
C ARG A 152 -0.75 -3.90 16.75
N ASN A 153 -1.49 -4.57 15.87
CA ASN A 153 -1.81 -5.99 16.02
C ASN A 153 -0.55 -6.86 15.99
N ILE A 154 0.38 -6.62 15.07
CA ILE A 154 1.68 -7.30 15.02
C ILE A 154 2.47 -7.03 16.30
N GLY A 155 2.51 -5.77 16.76
CA GLY A 155 3.17 -5.40 18.01
C GLY A 155 2.61 -6.16 19.22
N ALA A 156 1.29 -6.32 19.31
CA ALA A 156 0.63 -7.09 20.36
C ALA A 156 1.00 -8.58 20.32
N LEU A 157 0.98 -9.20 19.13
CA LEU A 157 1.34 -10.60 18.92
C LEU A 157 2.84 -10.86 19.20
N LEU A 158 3.72 -9.92 18.86
CA LEU A 158 5.14 -9.96 19.22
C LEU A 158 5.34 -9.88 20.74
N GLY A 159 4.57 -9.03 21.43
CA GLY A 159 4.57 -8.97 22.88
C GLY A 159 4.10 -10.28 23.53
N GLU A 160 3.09 -10.93 22.95
CA GLU A 160 2.63 -12.26 23.37
C GLU A 160 3.69 -13.34 23.11
N ALA A 161 4.35 -13.32 21.95
CA ALA A 161 5.37 -14.31 21.58
C ALA A 161 6.60 -14.23 22.50
N ARG A 162 6.99 -13.02 22.92
CA ARG A 162 8.05 -12.83 23.92
C ARG A 162 7.67 -13.38 25.29
N ARG A 163 6.39 -13.26 25.70
CA ARG A 163 5.90 -13.79 26.98
C ARG A 163 5.86 -15.32 27.00
N LEU A 164 5.54 -15.95 25.87
CA LEU A 164 5.48 -17.41 25.72
C LEU A 164 6.81 -18.04 25.26
N ALA A 165 7.90 -17.27 25.19
CA ALA A 165 9.17 -17.76 24.69
C ALA A 165 9.72 -18.89 25.59
N GLY A 166 9.92 -20.08 25.01
CA GLY A 166 10.35 -21.29 25.73
C GLY A 166 9.21 -22.14 26.30
N ASP A 167 7.94 -21.73 26.18
CA ASP A 167 6.78 -22.58 26.43
C ASP A 167 6.30 -23.21 25.12
N PRO A 168 6.37 -24.55 24.94
CA PRO A 168 5.91 -25.21 23.74
C PRO A 168 4.38 -25.15 23.56
N ARG A 169 3.62 -24.85 24.62
CA ARG A 169 2.16 -24.79 24.56
C ARG A 169 1.72 -23.48 23.92
N GLY A 170 0.94 -23.58 22.84
CA GLY A 170 0.32 -22.41 22.19
C GLY A 170 1.23 -21.62 21.25
N PHE A 171 2.53 -21.88 21.22
CA PHE A 171 3.44 -21.18 20.30
C PHE A 171 3.07 -21.38 18.82
N ALA A 172 2.69 -22.60 18.42
CA ALA A 172 2.32 -22.89 17.03
C ALA A 172 1.10 -22.09 16.57
N ASP A 173 0.07 -21.96 17.40
CA ASP A 173 -1.11 -21.16 17.10
C ASP A 173 -0.78 -19.66 17.04
N LEU A 174 0.02 -19.18 18.00
CA LEU A 174 0.48 -17.80 18.02
C LEU A 174 1.33 -17.46 16.79
N HIS A 175 2.25 -18.34 16.41
CA HIS A 175 3.11 -18.16 15.23
C HIS A 175 2.27 -18.09 13.95
N ARG A 176 1.26 -18.95 13.82
CA ARG A 176 0.28 -18.89 12.73
C ARG A 176 -0.47 -17.56 12.69
N ARG A 177 -1.04 -17.13 13.83
CA ARG A 177 -1.75 -15.84 13.95
C ARG A 177 -0.83 -14.65 13.64
N LEU A 178 0.44 -14.70 14.05
CA LEU A 178 1.44 -13.70 13.69
C LEU A 178 1.72 -13.69 12.19
N GLY A 179 1.87 -14.85 11.57
CA GLY A 179 2.04 -14.98 10.11
C GLY A 179 0.84 -14.42 9.34
N GLU A 180 -0.39 -14.75 9.75
CA GLU A 180 -1.63 -14.23 9.17
C GLU A 180 -1.70 -12.69 9.31
N ALA A 181 -1.40 -12.15 10.50
CA ALA A 181 -1.39 -10.71 10.75
C ALA A 181 -0.32 -9.98 9.93
N VAL A 182 0.89 -10.54 9.82
CA VAL A 182 1.95 -9.98 8.98
C VAL A 182 1.55 -10.01 7.50
N GLY A 183 0.97 -11.12 7.02
CA GLY A 183 0.50 -11.24 5.64
C GLY A 183 -0.52 -10.16 5.29
N ALA A 184 -1.57 -10.03 6.11
CA ALA A 184 -2.63 -9.03 5.92
C ALA A 184 -2.09 -7.58 5.98
N HIS A 185 -1.15 -7.31 6.89
CA HIS A 185 -0.52 -5.99 7.01
C HIS A 185 0.31 -5.65 5.77
N VAL A 186 1.15 -6.59 5.29
CA VAL A 186 1.98 -6.39 4.10
C VAL A 186 1.12 -6.14 2.86
N GLU A 187 0.03 -6.90 2.69
CA GLU A 187 -0.92 -6.71 1.60
C GLU A 187 -1.58 -5.32 1.67
N THR A 188 -2.12 -4.95 2.83
CA THR A 188 -2.74 -3.63 3.05
C THR A 188 -1.77 -2.47 2.77
N VAL A 189 -0.53 -2.57 3.24
CA VAL A 189 0.49 -1.54 3.00
C VAL A 189 0.82 -1.44 1.51
N ARG A 190 0.98 -2.56 0.80
CA ARG A 190 1.25 -2.58 -0.65
C ARG A 190 0.10 -1.98 -1.45
N ASP A 191 -1.14 -2.34 -1.12
CA ASP A 191 -2.33 -1.81 -1.79
C ASP A 191 -2.46 -0.29 -1.61
N ARG A 192 -2.16 0.20 -0.40
CA ARG A 192 -2.14 1.63 -0.11
C ARG A 192 -1.00 2.34 -0.83
N GLN A 193 0.21 1.77 -0.89
CA GLN A 193 1.32 2.33 -1.68
C GLN A 193 0.96 2.43 -3.17
N ALA A 194 0.41 1.35 -3.75
CA ALA A 194 -0.03 1.33 -5.15
C ALA A 194 -1.11 2.40 -5.40
N SER A 195 -2.06 2.55 -4.49
CA SER A 195 -3.11 3.58 -4.59
C SER A 195 -2.55 5.00 -4.51
N LEU A 196 -1.59 5.26 -3.62
CA LEU A 196 -0.92 6.57 -3.53
C LEU A 196 -0.11 6.89 -4.80
N MET A 197 0.58 5.91 -5.38
CA MET A 197 1.31 6.10 -6.65
C MET A 197 0.36 6.38 -7.81
N ARG A 198 -0.77 5.67 -7.88
CA ARG A 198 -1.84 5.92 -8.86
C ARG A 198 -2.39 7.33 -8.72
N LEU A 199 -2.74 7.75 -7.50
CA LEU A 199 -3.26 9.10 -7.23
C LEU A 199 -2.25 10.21 -7.53
N ALA A 200 -0.97 9.98 -7.27
CA ALA A 200 0.09 10.92 -7.65
C ALA A 200 0.14 11.09 -9.17
N THR A 201 0.09 9.98 -9.91
CA THR A 201 0.05 10.00 -11.38
C THR A 201 -1.19 10.73 -11.90
N GLU A 202 -2.37 10.42 -11.38
CA GLU A 202 -3.62 11.10 -11.75
C GLU A 202 -3.56 12.61 -11.42
N SER A 203 -2.96 13.00 -10.30
CA SER A 203 -2.79 14.41 -9.93
C SER A 203 -1.88 15.15 -10.91
N ASP A 204 -0.83 14.48 -11.40
CA ASP A 204 0.12 15.03 -12.37
C ASP A 204 -0.51 15.20 -13.75
N GLU A 205 -1.33 14.23 -14.17
CA GLU A 205 -2.12 14.31 -15.40
C GLU A 205 -3.12 15.48 -15.34
N LEU A 206 -3.83 15.65 -14.21
CA LEU A 206 -4.72 16.79 -14.02
C LEU A 206 -3.99 18.14 -14.07
N ALA A 207 -2.78 18.21 -13.51
CA ALA A 207 -1.95 19.41 -13.58
C ALA A 207 -1.54 19.73 -15.03
N ALA A 208 -1.14 18.72 -15.80
CA ALA A 208 -0.79 18.87 -17.20
C ALA A 208 -2.01 19.32 -18.04
N GLN A 209 -3.16 18.66 -17.88
CA GLN A 209 -4.41 19.02 -18.56
C GLN A 209 -4.82 20.47 -18.28
N LEU A 210 -4.80 20.88 -17.01
CA LEU A 210 -5.11 22.25 -16.64
C LEU A 210 -4.14 23.25 -17.26
N SER A 211 -2.83 22.95 -17.25
CA SER A 211 -1.82 23.81 -17.88
C SER A 211 -2.07 23.98 -19.38
N THR A 212 -2.44 22.90 -20.10
CA THR A 212 -2.78 22.97 -21.53
C THR A 212 -3.99 23.86 -21.77
N VAL A 213 -5.12 23.60 -21.09
CA VAL A 213 -6.36 24.40 -21.25
C VAL A 213 -6.11 25.89 -20.99
N LEU A 214 -5.32 26.21 -19.95
CA LEU A 214 -5.03 27.59 -19.63
C LEU A 214 -4.01 28.24 -20.58
N ALA A 215 -3.14 27.46 -21.22
CA ALA A 215 -2.24 27.95 -22.25
C ALA A 215 -3.01 28.26 -23.55
N ASP A 216 -3.93 27.38 -23.94
CA ASP A 216 -4.79 27.57 -25.11
C ASP A 216 -5.70 28.78 -24.94
N ALA A 217 -6.34 28.92 -23.76
CA ALA A 217 -7.12 30.11 -23.42
C ALA A 217 -6.29 31.39 -23.50
N ALA A 218 -5.06 31.39 -22.94
CA ALA A 218 -4.18 32.54 -22.96
C ALA A 218 -3.72 32.91 -24.39
N ALA A 219 -3.41 31.91 -25.22
CA ALA A 219 -3.04 32.12 -26.63
C ALA A 219 -4.18 32.76 -27.45
N ALA A 220 -5.43 32.46 -27.09
CA ALA A 220 -6.62 33.06 -27.69
C ALA A 220 -7.12 34.34 -26.97
N GLY A 221 -6.39 34.85 -25.98
CA GLY A 221 -6.81 36.03 -25.21
C GLY A 221 -8.05 35.84 -24.32
N VAL A 222 -8.45 34.59 -24.05
CA VAL A 222 -9.60 34.23 -23.23
C VAL A 222 -9.21 34.17 -21.75
N THR A 223 -9.93 34.92 -20.91
CA THR A 223 -9.77 34.84 -19.46
C THR A 223 -10.57 33.65 -18.92
N VAL A 224 -9.93 32.81 -18.10
CA VAL A 224 -10.58 31.69 -17.40
C VAL A 224 -10.82 32.06 -15.94
N ASP A 225 -12.09 32.19 -15.57
CA ASP A 225 -12.49 32.49 -14.21
C ASP A 225 -12.05 31.39 -13.23
N GLY A 226 -11.48 31.78 -12.09
CA GLY A 226 -11.05 30.84 -11.06
C GLY A 226 -9.76 30.06 -11.39
N ALA A 227 -9.02 30.44 -12.44
CA ALA A 227 -7.81 29.73 -12.87
C ALA A 227 -6.71 29.69 -11.79
N ALA A 228 -6.57 30.76 -11.00
CA ALA A 228 -5.57 30.82 -9.93
C ALA A 228 -5.92 29.84 -8.78
N GLU A 229 -7.18 29.80 -8.38
CA GLU A 229 -7.72 28.91 -7.37
C GLU A 229 -7.59 27.44 -7.81
N LEU A 230 -7.87 27.16 -9.08
CA LEU A 230 -7.78 25.80 -9.62
C LEU A 230 -6.31 25.32 -9.68
N ARG A 231 -5.38 26.18 -10.12
CA ARG A 231 -3.93 25.89 -10.06
C ARG A 231 -3.47 25.66 -8.62
N ALA A 232 -3.91 26.50 -7.68
CA ALA A 232 -3.57 26.35 -6.27
C ALA A 232 -4.11 25.05 -5.67
N ALA A 233 -5.32 24.64 -6.05
CA ALA A 233 -5.93 23.40 -5.59
C ALA A 233 -5.19 22.17 -6.12
N VAL A 234 -4.82 22.15 -7.41
CA VAL A 234 -4.03 21.06 -8.01
C VAL A 234 -2.62 20.99 -7.39
N ALA A 235 -1.94 22.14 -7.21
CA ALA A 235 -0.66 22.19 -6.50
C ALA A 235 -0.78 21.79 -5.01
N GLY A 236 -1.97 21.95 -4.43
CA GLY A 236 -2.32 21.49 -3.09
C GLY A 236 -2.31 19.97 -2.96
N LEU A 237 -2.81 19.23 -3.97
CA LEU A 237 -2.95 17.77 -3.94
C LEU A 237 -1.64 17.04 -3.59
N ARG A 238 -0.53 17.45 -4.20
CA ARG A 238 0.79 16.84 -3.94
C ARG A 238 1.27 17.06 -2.50
N ARG A 239 0.84 18.12 -1.83
CA ARG A 239 1.22 18.44 -0.45
C ARG A 239 0.36 17.73 0.59
N THR A 240 -0.86 17.35 0.23
CA THR A 240 -1.82 16.62 1.07
C THR A 240 -1.80 15.11 0.87
N ALA A 241 -0.79 14.58 0.18
CA ALA A 241 -0.52 13.14 0.01
C ALA A 241 -0.12 12.46 1.34
N THR A 242 -0.94 12.59 2.38
CA THR A 242 -0.67 12.17 3.75
C THR A 242 -1.65 11.08 4.14
N GLY A 243 -1.31 9.81 3.91
CA GLY A 243 -1.91 8.59 4.51
C GLY A 243 -3.43 8.35 4.41
N ASN A 244 -4.23 9.34 4.01
CA ASN A 244 -5.68 9.29 3.90
C ASN A 244 -6.06 9.24 2.42
N THR A 245 -5.90 8.05 1.85
CA THR A 245 -6.14 7.77 0.43
C THR A 245 -7.56 8.16 0.02
N ASP A 246 -8.58 7.86 0.82
CA ASP A 246 -9.98 8.17 0.52
C ASP A 246 -10.23 9.69 0.39
N TYR A 247 -9.60 10.49 1.24
CA TYR A 247 -9.69 11.94 1.14
C TYR A 247 -9.04 12.43 -0.15
N TRP A 248 -7.86 11.91 -0.49
CA TRP A 248 -7.16 12.28 -1.71
C TRP A 248 -7.92 11.85 -2.97
N GLU A 249 -8.49 10.64 -3.00
CA GLU A 249 -9.36 10.17 -4.08
C GLU A 249 -10.54 11.11 -4.33
N ARG A 250 -11.23 11.55 -3.26
CA ARG A 250 -12.32 12.52 -3.39
C ARG A 250 -11.86 13.87 -3.94
N GLN A 251 -10.68 14.35 -3.52
CA GLN A 251 -10.13 15.62 -4.01
C GLN A 251 -9.73 15.53 -5.49
N VAL A 252 -9.07 14.45 -5.90
CA VAL A 252 -8.69 14.20 -7.31
C VAL A 252 -9.94 14.09 -8.19
N ALA A 253 -10.96 13.35 -7.76
CA ALA A 253 -12.22 13.23 -8.49
C ALA A 253 -12.94 14.57 -8.64
N GLY A 254 -13.00 15.36 -7.56
CA GLY A 254 -13.60 16.70 -7.59
C GLY A 254 -12.85 17.67 -8.50
N LEU A 255 -11.52 17.62 -8.50
CA LEU A 255 -10.70 18.48 -9.38
C LEU A 255 -10.78 18.04 -10.84
N ARG A 256 -10.84 16.75 -11.13
CA ARG A 256 -11.07 16.21 -12.47
C ARG A 256 -12.33 16.79 -13.09
N GLU A 257 -13.44 16.75 -12.36
CA GLU A 257 -14.72 17.24 -12.86
C GLU A 257 -14.69 18.77 -13.09
N ARG A 258 -14.08 19.52 -12.16
CA ARG A 258 -13.90 20.97 -12.33
C ARG A 258 -13.03 21.34 -13.52
N ILE A 259 -11.90 20.65 -13.72
CA ILE A 259 -11.01 20.87 -14.87
C ILE A 259 -11.73 20.54 -16.17
N LYS A 260 -12.52 19.46 -16.19
CA LYS A 260 -13.35 19.10 -17.35
C LYS A 260 -14.38 20.18 -17.68
N GLN A 261 -15.06 20.74 -16.68
CA GLN A 261 -16.02 21.82 -16.87
C GLN A 261 -15.35 23.09 -17.42
N VAL A 262 -14.18 23.44 -16.90
CA VAL A 262 -13.37 24.56 -17.41
C VAL A 262 -12.95 24.30 -18.86
N ALA A 263 -12.44 23.11 -19.18
CA ALA A 263 -12.07 22.74 -20.54
C ALA A 263 -13.23 22.90 -21.52
N VAL A 264 -14.40 22.33 -21.19
CA VAL A 264 -15.61 22.43 -22.03
C VAL A 264 -16.06 23.88 -22.20
N ALA A 265 -16.01 24.70 -21.15
CA ALA A 265 -16.38 26.11 -21.24
C ALA A 265 -15.37 26.92 -22.08
N THR A 266 -14.08 26.64 -21.94
CA THR A 266 -13.02 27.25 -22.75
C THR A 266 -13.17 26.85 -24.21
N ASP A 267 -13.32 25.57 -24.53
CA ASP A 267 -13.49 25.07 -25.90
C ASP A 267 -14.72 25.70 -26.57
N ALA A 268 -15.86 25.72 -25.88
CA ALA A 268 -17.08 26.35 -26.39
C ALA A 268 -16.88 27.86 -26.68
N ARG A 269 -16.05 28.53 -25.87
CA ARG A 269 -15.71 29.93 -26.05
C ARG A 269 -14.75 30.14 -27.23
N LEU A 270 -13.76 29.27 -27.41
CA LEU A 270 -12.87 29.30 -28.57
C LEU A 270 -13.65 29.06 -29.87
N ASP A 271 -14.52 28.04 -29.90
CA ASP A 271 -15.42 27.77 -31.03
C ASP A 271 -16.34 28.95 -31.35
N GLN A 272 -16.74 29.71 -30.33
CA GLN A 272 -17.56 30.91 -30.51
C GLN A 272 -16.75 32.03 -31.16
N LEU A 273 -15.51 32.28 -30.70
CA LEU A 273 -14.61 33.27 -31.27
C LEU A 273 -14.24 32.94 -32.71
N ASP A 274 -13.90 31.68 -33.01
CA ASP A 274 -13.57 31.22 -34.36
C ASP A 274 -14.73 31.44 -35.34
N ARG A 275 -15.96 31.16 -34.92
CA ARG A 275 -17.15 31.41 -35.74
C ARG A 275 -17.39 32.90 -35.98
N MET A 276 -17.16 33.75 -35.00
CA MET A 276 -17.28 35.20 -35.17
C MET A 276 -16.21 35.74 -36.13
N ALA A 277 -14.96 35.28 -35.98
CA ALA A 277 -13.86 35.64 -36.87
C ALA A 277 -14.17 35.28 -38.33
N LEU A 278 -14.68 34.07 -38.58
CA LEU A 278 -15.13 33.65 -39.92
C LEU A 278 -16.22 34.56 -40.50
N ILE A 279 -17.20 34.97 -39.69
CA ILE A 279 -18.26 35.89 -40.16
C ILE A 279 -17.69 37.27 -40.46
N VAL A 280 -16.80 37.79 -39.61
CA VAL A 280 -16.16 39.10 -39.81
C VAL A 280 -15.28 39.09 -41.06
N GLU A 281 -14.53 38.02 -41.31
CA GLU A 281 -13.72 37.84 -42.51
C GLU A 281 -14.60 37.79 -43.76
N ALA A 282 -15.64 36.94 -43.76
CA ALA A 282 -16.60 36.83 -44.85
C ALA A 282 -17.33 38.15 -45.12
N ALA A 283 -17.78 38.85 -44.07
CA ALA A 283 -18.42 40.15 -44.18
C ALA A 283 -17.45 41.17 -44.79
N SER A 284 -16.22 41.24 -44.30
CA SER A 284 -15.19 42.15 -44.84
C SER A 284 -14.90 41.90 -46.31
N ALA A 285 -14.94 40.65 -46.77
CA ALA A 285 -14.77 40.28 -48.17
C ALA A 285 -15.99 40.59 -49.05
N ALA A 286 -17.20 40.48 -48.50
CA ALA A 286 -18.46 40.72 -49.22
C ALA A 286 -18.81 42.22 -49.36
N LEU A 287 -18.40 43.06 -48.39
CA LEU A 287 -18.74 44.49 -48.35
C LEU A 287 -18.41 45.27 -49.63
N PRO A 288 -17.23 45.13 -50.27
CA PRO A 288 -16.90 45.86 -51.49
C PRO A 288 -17.85 45.60 -52.65
N ALA A 289 -18.31 44.35 -52.82
CA ALA A 289 -19.26 43.99 -53.88
C ALA A 289 -20.66 44.57 -53.64
N ALA A 290 -21.02 44.81 -52.37
CA ALA A 290 -22.24 45.53 -51.99
C ALA A 290 -22.13 47.06 -52.15
N GLY A 291 -20.96 47.60 -52.51
CA GLY A 291 -20.73 49.04 -52.60
C GLY A 291 -20.36 49.70 -51.27
N LEU A 292 -19.94 48.90 -50.28
CA LEU A 292 -19.46 49.36 -48.98
C LEU A 292 -17.94 49.18 -48.86
N ARG A 293 -17.27 50.09 -48.18
CA ARG A 293 -15.82 50.01 -47.91
C ARG A 293 -15.59 49.85 -46.42
N VAL A 294 -14.83 48.83 -46.01
CA VAL A 294 -14.44 48.68 -44.60
C VAL A 294 -13.58 49.87 -44.18
N VAL A 295 -13.92 50.50 -43.05
CA VAL A 295 -13.11 51.56 -42.44
C VAL A 295 -11.90 50.91 -41.77
N PRO A 296 -10.66 51.25 -42.19
CA PRO A 296 -9.46 50.71 -41.56
C PRO A 296 -9.45 50.99 -40.07
N ASP A 297 -8.93 50.04 -39.28
CA ASP A 297 -8.76 50.16 -37.82
C ASP A 297 -10.06 50.43 -37.03
N SER A 298 -11.23 50.20 -37.64
CA SER A 298 -12.52 50.35 -36.96
C SER A 298 -12.95 49.12 -36.16
N LEU A 299 -12.24 48.00 -36.32
CA LEU A 299 -12.58 46.74 -35.67
C LEU A 299 -12.30 46.83 -34.17
N THR A 300 -13.35 46.59 -33.38
CA THR A 300 -13.33 46.56 -31.93
C THR A 300 -13.91 45.23 -31.45
N GLU A 301 -13.10 44.44 -30.77
CA GLU A 301 -13.55 43.21 -30.12
C GLU A 301 -14.15 43.52 -28.74
N ARG A 302 -15.29 42.93 -28.45
CA ARG A 302 -15.98 42.95 -27.15
C ARG A 302 -16.14 41.52 -26.64
N ALA A 303 -16.57 41.36 -25.39
CA ALA A 303 -16.74 40.05 -24.77
C ALA A 303 -17.67 39.11 -25.58
N ASP A 304 -18.73 39.62 -26.19
CA ASP A 304 -19.75 38.84 -26.90
C ASP A 304 -20.06 39.38 -28.30
N ALA A 305 -19.25 40.32 -28.81
CA ALA A 305 -19.49 40.95 -30.09
C ALA A 305 -18.19 41.39 -30.76
N VAL A 306 -18.15 41.39 -32.09
CA VAL A 306 -17.16 42.15 -32.87
C VAL A 306 -17.89 43.28 -33.58
N VAL A 307 -17.41 44.51 -33.40
CA VAL A 307 -17.98 45.70 -34.03
C VAL A 307 -16.98 46.25 -35.04
N PHE A 308 -17.42 46.62 -36.23
CA PHE A 308 -16.59 47.33 -37.20
C PHE A 308 -17.45 48.25 -38.07
N LEU A 309 -16.82 49.25 -38.70
CA LEU A 309 -17.50 50.25 -39.50
C LEU A 309 -17.26 49.98 -40.99
N ALA A 310 -18.31 50.18 -41.78
CA ALA A 310 -18.24 50.26 -43.24
C ALA A 310 -18.77 51.61 -43.71
N GLU A 311 -18.20 52.16 -44.76
CA GLU A 311 -18.60 53.43 -45.37
C GLU A 311 -19.25 53.20 -46.72
N ARG A 312 -20.32 53.94 -46.99
CA ARG A 312 -20.92 54.06 -48.32
C ARG A 312 -20.11 54.99 -49.21
N ALA A 313 -20.44 54.98 -50.51
CA ALA A 313 -19.84 55.89 -51.49
C ALA A 313 -20.08 57.39 -51.17
N ASP A 314 -21.13 57.72 -50.42
CA ASP A 314 -21.44 59.09 -49.98
C ASP A 314 -20.74 59.49 -48.67
N GLY A 315 -19.95 58.58 -48.08
CA GLY A 315 -19.23 58.79 -46.82
C GLY A 315 -20.06 58.53 -45.55
N SER A 316 -21.32 58.12 -45.66
CA SER A 316 -22.11 57.72 -44.49
C SER A 316 -21.65 56.36 -43.95
N ALA A 317 -21.68 56.20 -42.62
CA ALA A 317 -21.22 55.01 -41.94
C ALA A 317 -22.36 54.01 -41.65
N VAL A 318 -22.04 52.73 -41.78
CA VAL A 318 -22.82 51.58 -41.34
C VAL A 318 -21.99 50.85 -40.31
N GLU A 319 -22.47 50.78 -39.07
CA GLU A 319 -21.85 49.96 -38.03
C GLU A 319 -22.38 48.54 -38.16
N LEU A 320 -21.46 47.58 -38.31
CA LEU A 320 -21.75 46.16 -38.32
C LEU A 320 -21.32 45.56 -36.98
N THR A 321 -22.23 44.86 -36.33
CA THR A 321 -21.96 44.13 -35.08
C THR A 321 -22.27 42.66 -35.26
N VAL A 322 -21.24 41.82 -35.20
CA VAL A 322 -21.38 40.36 -35.13
C VAL A 322 -21.49 39.96 -33.68
N HIS A 323 -22.69 39.64 -33.22
CA HIS A 323 -22.93 39.08 -31.90
C HIS A 323 -22.71 37.59 -31.89
N ALA A 324 -22.08 37.14 -30.82
CA ALA A 324 -21.90 35.74 -30.53
C ALA A 324 -23.28 35.08 -30.28
N GLY A 325 -23.50 33.92 -30.90
CA GLY A 325 -24.82 33.28 -30.85
C GLY A 325 -25.20 32.76 -29.46
N ASP A 326 -26.50 32.83 -29.15
CA ASP A 326 -27.14 32.33 -27.91
C ASP A 326 -27.66 30.89 -28.04
N GLY A 327 -27.14 30.13 -29.02
CA GLY A 327 -27.60 28.80 -29.38
C GLY A 327 -28.52 28.75 -30.60
N SER A 328 -29.04 29.90 -31.07
CA SER A 328 -29.84 30.01 -32.30
C SER A 328 -29.04 30.34 -33.57
N GLY A 329 -27.75 30.68 -33.40
CA GLY A 329 -26.87 31.17 -34.47
C GLY A 329 -26.24 32.50 -34.09
N ASN A 330 -25.18 32.91 -34.79
CA ASN A 330 -24.61 34.25 -34.60
C ASN A 330 -25.55 35.30 -35.20
N ARG A 331 -25.62 36.49 -34.61
CA ARG A 331 -26.48 37.58 -35.10
C ARG A 331 -25.62 38.69 -35.69
N LEU A 332 -25.85 39.01 -36.95
CA LEU A 332 -25.26 40.18 -37.61
C LEU A 332 -26.26 41.35 -37.54
N GLU A 333 -25.92 42.36 -36.76
CA GLU A 333 -26.69 43.59 -36.56
C GLU A 333 -26.07 44.75 -37.33
N TYR A 334 -26.92 45.61 -37.89
CA TYR A 334 -26.53 46.79 -38.65
C TYR A 334 -27.12 48.03 -37.97
N ARG A 335 -26.31 49.06 -37.78
CA ARG A 335 -26.76 50.36 -37.28
C ARG A 335 -26.33 51.45 -38.26
N THR A 336 -27.30 52.21 -38.76
CA THR A 336 -27.11 53.31 -39.71
C THR A 336 -27.57 54.63 -39.10
N ASP A 337 -26.98 55.73 -39.51
CA ASP A 337 -27.47 57.05 -39.11
C ASP A 337 -28.82 57.36 -39.77
N GLY A 338 -29.74 57.99 -39.01
CA GLY A 338 -31.18 58.06 -39.29
C GLY A 338 -31.64 58.88 -40.51
N SER A 339 -30.75 59.19 -41.45
CA SER A 339 -31.09 59.88 -42.71
C SER A 339 -31.75 58.96 -43.75
N ASP A 340 -31.71 57.64 -43.55
CA ASP A 340 -32.21 56.65 -44.53
C ASP A 340 -33.67 56.24 -44.31
N THR A 341 -34.27 56.63 -43.20
CA THR A 341 -35.60 56.13 -42.79
C THR A 341 -36.69 57.13 -43.16
N VAL A 342 -37.51 56.78 -44.15
CA VAL A 342 -38.73 57.50 -44.50
C VAL A 342 -39.88 56.92 -43.69
N VAL A 343 -40.37 57.67 -42.69
CA VAL A 343 -41.53 57.27 -41.88
C VAL A 343 -42.81 57.78 -42.55
N GLU A 344 -43.58 56.88 -43.17
CA GLU A 344 -44.92 57.15 -43.67
C GLU A 344 -45.95 56.83 -42.58
N ARG A 345 -46.82 57.79 -42.26
CA ARG A 345 -48.04 57.49 -41.48
C ARG A 345 -49.10 56.98 -42.43
N THR A 346 -49.41 55.69 -42.32
CA THR A 346 -50.53 55.05 -43.02
C THR A 346 -51.74 54.97 -42.10
N VAL A 347 -52.90 54.63 -42.67
CA VAL A 347 -54.18 54.50 -41.93
C VAL A 347 -54.15 53.34 -40.92
N ASP A 348 -53.24 52.38 -41.13
CA ASP A 348 -53.06 51.18 -40.31
C ASP A 348 -51.89 51.27 -39.30
N GLY A 349 -51.15 52.40 -39.27
CA GLY A 349 -50.01 52.62 -38.38
C GLY A 349 -48.85 53.37 -39.02
N GLN A 350 -47.75 53.54 -38.27
CA GLN A 350 -46.49 54.04 -38.83
C GLN A 350 -45.78 52.92 -39.60
N SER A 351 -45.46 53.16 -40.87
CA SER A 351 -44.61 52.29 -41.68
C SER A 351 -43.32 53.02 -42.02
N SER A 352 -42.17 52.44 -41.69
CA SER A 352 -40.86 52.99 -42.00
C SER A 352 -40.28 52.28 -43.22
N ARG A 353 -39.88 53.04 -44.24
CA ARG A 353 -39.20 52.55 -45.44
C ARG A 353 -37.74 53.00 -45.45
N CYS A 354 -36.85 52.08 -45.77
CA CYS A 354 -35.41 52.32 -45.95
C CYS A 354 -34.95 51.71 -47.27
N ASP A 355 -35.66 51.95 -48.37
CA ASP A 355 -35.55 51.17 -49.62
C ASP A 355 -34.10 51.07 -50.15
N LEU A 356 -33.32 52.16 -50.06
CA LEU A 356 -31.91 52.20 -50.47
C LEU A 356 -30.99 51.37 -49.56
N THR A 357 -31.23 51.39 -48.25
CA THR A 357 -30.45 50.64 -47.26
C THR A 357 -30.83 49.16 -47.27
N GLU A 358 -32.12 48.85 -47.49
CA GLU A 358 -32.61 47.49 -47.65
C GLU A 358 -31.96 46.83 -48.87
N GLU A 359 -32.05 47.45 -50.05
CA GLU A 359 -31.50 46.88 -51.29
C GLU A 359 -29.98 46.67 -51.19
N LEU A 360 -29.27 47.60 -50.54
CA LEU A 360 -27.84 47.50 -50.28
C LEU A 360 -27.50 46.34 -49.34
N LEU A 361 -28.25 46.17 -48.25
CA LEU A 361 -28.03 45.09 -47.29
C LEU A 361 -28.45 43.71 -47.84
N GLU A 362 -29.47 43.63 -48.69
CA GLU A 362 -29.85 42.38 -49.38
C GLU A 362 -28.79 41.96 -50.40
N ARG A 363 -28.21 42.92 -51.12
CA ARG A 363 -27.04 42.66 -51.98
C ARG A 363 -25.86 42.15 -51.15
N PHE A 364 -25.58 42.79 -50.01
CA PHE A 364 -24.56 42.32 -49.09
C PHE A 364 -24.82 40.89 -48.60
N HIS A 365 -26.06 40.51 -48.25
CA HIS A 365 -26.39 39.13 -47.86
C HIS A 365 -26.14 38.13 -48.99
N THR A 366 -26.42 38.52 -50.24
CA THR A 366 -26.15 37.68 -51.41
C THR A 366 -24.65 37.43 -51.58
N GLU A 367 -23.83 38.47 -51.44
CA GLU A 367 -22.37 38.37 -51.51
C GLU A 367 -21.80 37.59 -50.31
N LEU A 368 -22.37 37.77 -49.11
CA LEU A 368 -22.00 37.05 -47.90
C LEU A 368 -22.27 35.54 -48.03
N ALA A 369 -23.40 35.16 -48.64
CA ALA A 369 -23.69 33.76 -48.99
C ALA A 369 -22.67 33.21 -49.99
N GLY A 370 -22.19 34.03 -50.93
CA GLY A 370 -21.08 33.69 -51.83
C GLY A 370 -19.75 33.43 -51.10
N GLN A 371 -19.56 34.01 -49.91
CA GLN A 371 -18.43 33.73 -49.01
C GLN A 371 -18.68 32.52 -48.08
N GLY A 372 -19.79 31.80 -48.25
CA GLY A 372 -20.13 30.62 -47.46
C GLY A 372 -20.82 30.90 -46.12
N VAL A 373 -21.28 32.14 -45.89
CA VAL A 373 -22.06 32.52 -44.70
C VAL A 373 -23.49 32.86 -45.13
N GLU A 374 -24.43 31.95 -44.88
CA GLU A 374 -25.85 32.19 -45.14
C GLU A 374 -26.46 33.06 -44.03
N ALA A 375 -27.19 34.12 -44.40
CA ALA A 375 -27.94 34.98 -43.50
C ALA A 375 -29.45 34.78 -43.69
N ASP A 376 -30.20 34.84 -42.59
CA ASP A 376 -31.66 34.98 -42.67
C ASP A 376 -32.04 36.36 -43.25
N GLY A 377 -33.30 36.52 -43.67
CA GLY A 377 -33.78 37.79 -44.22
C GLY A 377 -33.65 38.98 -43.25
N LEU A 378 -33.52 40.19 -43.80
CA LEU A 378 -33.38 41.41 -42.99
C LEU A 378 -34.63 41.70 -42.13
N HIS A 379 -34.39 42.07 -40.87
CA HIS A 379 -35.42 42.37 -39.88
C HIS A 379 -35.16 43.73 -39.21
N TRP A 380 -36.18 44.59 -39.13
CA TRP A 380 -36.17 45.84 -38.35
C TRP A 380 -37.58 46.19 -37.85
N GLU A 381 -37.65 47.07 -36.85
CA GLU A 381 -38.91 47.54 -36.27
C GLU A 381 -39.74 48.32 -37.30
N GLY A 382 -40.97 47.86 -37.58
CA GLY A 382 -41.88 48.47 -38.56
C GLY A 382 -41.88 47.84 -39.96
N LYS A 383 -41.05 46.81 -40.23
CA LYS A 383 -41.14 46.02 -41.48
C LYS A 383 -42.37 45.09 -41.44
N PRO A 384 -43.28 45.13 -42.43
CA PRO A 384 -44.42 44.22 -42.46
C PRO A 384 -43.95 42.75 -42.58
N ALA A 385 -44.44 41.90 -41.69
CA ALA A 385 -44.00 40.50 -41.56
C ALA A 385 -44.52 39.62 -42.72
N ILE A 386 -43.62 39.18 -43.60
CA ILE A 386 -43.80 38.01 -44.48
C ILE A 386 -42.89 36.90 -43.92
N PRO A 387 -43.33 35.62 -43.84
CA PRO A 387 -42.93 34.73 -42.75
C PRO A 387 -41.49 34.19 -42.86
N ARG A 388 -40.87 34.00 -41.69
CA ARG A 388 -39.56 33.35 -41.48
C ARG A 388 -39.39 32.08 -42.34
N PRO A 389 -38.33 31.96 -43.15
CA PRO A 389 -37.75 30.66 -43.46
C PRO A 389 -37.14 30.05 -42.18
N PRO A 390 -37.09 28.72 -42.03
CA PRO A 390 -36.51 28.08 -40.85
C PRO A 390 -35.00 28.28 -40.80
N ALA A 391 -34.49 28.64 -39.61
CA ALA A 391 -33.07 28.69 -39.29
C ALA A 391 -32.41 27.35 -39.69
N ARG A 392 -31.57 27.36 -40.73
CA ARG A 392 -30.74 26.22 -41.10
C ARG A 392 -29.34 26.44 -40.56
N GLN A 393 -28.90 25.47 -39.77
CA GLN A 393 -27.62 25.43 -39.07
C GLN A 393 -26.47 25.70 -40.04
N ALA A 394 -25.60 26.64 -39.70
CA ALA A 394 -24.27 26.71 -40.27
C ALA A 394 -23.61 25.33 -40.13
N LEU A 395 -23.21 24.76 -41.28
CA LEU A 395 -22.61 23.45 -41.39
C LEU A 395 -21.49 23.28 -40.36
N THR A 396 -21.67 22.29 -39.49
CA THR A 396 -20.62 21.77 -38.61
C THR A 396 -19.43 21.42 -39.48
N ARG A 397 -18.28 22.05 -39.24
CA ARG A 397 -17.02 21.68 -39.88
C ARG A 397 -16.80 20.18 -39.61
N PRO A 398 -16.65 19.31 -40.64
CA PRO A 398 -16.29 17.93 -40.38
C PRO A 398 -14.93 17.94 -39.68
N ALA A 399 -14.83 17.21 -38.58
CA ALA A 399 -13.60 17.03 -37.83
C ALA A 399 -12.47 16.70 -38.81
N GLN A 400 -11.46 17.58 -38.88
CA GLN A 400 -10.23 17.25 -39.57
C GLN A 400 -9.58 16.10 -38.81
N ASP A 401 -9.70 14.91 -39.40
CA ASP A 401 -8.98 13.71 -39.00
C ASP A 401 -7.48 14.04 -39.07
N ASP A 402 -6.86 14.10 -37.89
CA ASP A 402 -5.45 14.39 -37.70
C ASP A 402 -4.62 13.23 -38.25
N ARG A 403 -4.36 13.26 -39.56
CA ARG A 403 -3.38 12.40 -40.22
C ARG A 403 -2.09 13.17 -40.44
N SER A 404 -1.31 13.26 -39.37
CA SER A 404 0.12 13.52 -39.42
C SER A 404 0.86 12.58 -38.46
N ARG A 405 0.84 11.27 -38.76
CA ARG A 405 1.90 10.35 -38.32
C ARG A 405 2.95 10.30 -39.42
N SER A 406 4.06 10.98 -39.19
CA SER A 406 5.37 10.68 -39.76
C SER A 406 6.41 10.93 -38.68
#